data_AF-A0A412I927-F1
#
_entry.id   AF-A0A412I927-F1
#
_cell.length_a   1.000
_cell.length_b   1.000
_cell.length_c   1.000
_cell.angle_alpha   90.00
_cell.angle_beta   90.00
_cell.angle_gamma   90.00
#
_symmetry.space_group_name_H-M   'P 1'
#
loop_
_entity.id
_entity.type
_entity.pdbx_description
1 polymer ?
#
loop_
_entity_poly.entity_id
_entity_poly.type
_entity_poly.pdbx_seq_one_letter_code
_entity_poly.pdbx_strand_id
1 'polypeptide(L)'
;MGTGFSKRSGQATVNVIRMPGDSIEVIATCDSLARQVILLSEELTRIRNETQEEVEELPPEVIKEPTGFQWFQIWAGRVTLLIIILTLLKRYLKHRAAKL
;
A
#
# COMPACT_ATOMS: atom_id res chain seq x y z
N MET A 1 -54.90 -24.56 -12.47
CA MET A 1 -53.71 -25.18 -11.87
C MET A 1 -52.65 -25.27 -12.95
N GLY A 2 -51.73 -24.29 -13.00
CA GLY A 2 -50.72 -24.21 -14.06
C GLY A 2 -49.46 -24.99 -13.66
N THR A 3 -48.97 -25.86 -14.55
CA THR A 3 -47.68 -26.54 -14.38
C THR A 3 -46.56 -25.60 -14.83
N GLY A 4 -45.77 -25.09 -13.88
CA GLY A 4 -44.54 -24.35 -14.19
C GLY A 4 -43.36 -25.31 -14.19
N PHE A 5 -42.51 -25.23 -15.21
CA PHE A 5 -41.27 -26.01 -15.26
C PHE A 5 -40.10 -25.06 -15.10
N SER A 6 -39.34 -25.26 -14.02
CA SER A 6 -38.10 -24.53 -13.76
C SER A 6 -36.94 -25.51 -13.80
N LYS A 7 -35.95 -25.25 -14.66
CA LYS A 7 -34.72 -26.05 -14.77
C LYS A 7 -33.53 -25.12 -14.59
N ARG A 8 -32.74 -25.40 -13.55
CA ARG A 8 -31.48 -24.72 -13.27
C ARG A 8 -30.33 -25.59 -13.73
N SER A 9 -29.41 -25.01 -14.50
CA SER A 9 -28.16 -25.66 -14.90
C SER A 9 -27.01 -24.71 -14.61
N GLY A 10 -26.30 -24.95 -13.50
CA GLY A 10 -25.25 -24.05 -13.01
C GLY A 10 -25.80 -22.67 -12.62
N GLN A 11 -25.31 -21.64 -13.30
CA GLN A 11 -25.70 -20.22 -13.12
C GLN A 11 -26.75 -19.74 -14.13
N ALA A 12 -27.21 -20.61 -15.03
CA ALA A 12 -28.31 -20.32 -15.94
C ALA A 12 -29.62 -20.90 -15.38
N THR A 13 -30.65 -20.06 -15.29
CA THR A 13 -31.99 -20.46 -14.87
C THR A 13 -32.97 -20.20 -16.00
N VAL A 14 -33.73 -21.23 -16.36
CA VAL A 14 -34.82 -21.11 -17.32
C VAL A 14 -36.12 -21.39 -16.59
N ASN A 15 -36.98 -20.38 -16.55
CA ASN A 15 -38.31 -20.48 -15.97
C ASN A 15 -39.36 -20.47 -17.09
N VAL A 16 -40.22 -21.49 -17.10
CA VAL A 16 -41.31 -21.63 -18.07
C VAL A 16 -42.62 -21.53 -17.33
N ILE A 17 -43.36 -20.44 -17.57
CA ILE A 17 -44.67 -20.20 -16.96
C ILE A 17 -45.73 -20.38 -18.04
N ARG A 18 -46.75 -21.20 -17.76
CA ARG A 18 -47.90 -21.38 -18.64
C ARG A 18 -48.99 -20.36 -18.27
N MET A 19 -49.27 -19.42 -19.16
CA MET A 19 -50.36 -18.46 -19.01
C MET A 19 -51.71 -19.06 -19.42
N PRO A 20 -52.83 -18.59 -18.85
CA PRO A 20 -54.16 -19.02 -19.25
C PRO A 20 -54.48 -18.45 -20.65
N GLY A 21 -54.58 -19.33 -21.66
CA GLY A 21 -54.76 -18.93 -23.06
C GLY A 21 -53.87 -19.64 -24.08
N ASP A 22 -53.17 -20.70 -23.66
CA ASP A 22 -52.25 -21.52 -24.46
C ASP A 22 -50.91 -20.85 -24.85
N SER A 23 -50.60 -19.71 -24.22
CA SER A 23 -49.30 -19.06 -24.35
C SER A 23 -48.29 -19.56 -23.31
N ILE A 24 -47.05 -19.75 -23.77
CA ILE A 24 -45.92 -20.18 -22.94
C ILE A 24 -44.92 -19.02 -22.89
N GLU A 25 -44.62 -18.52 -21.69
CA GLU A 25 -43.59 -17.50 -21.47
C GLU A 25 -42.32 -18.15 -20.94
N VAL A 26 -41.21 -17.91 -21.64
CA VAL A 26 -39.90 -18.51 -21.32
C VAL A 26 -38.96 -17.38 -20.92
N ILE A 27 -38.56 -17.37 -19.64
CA ILE A 27 -37.60 -16.41 -19.10
C ILE A 27 -36.28 -17.15 -18.92
N ALA A 28 -35.28 -16.81 -19.73
CA ALA A 28 -33.92 -17.31 -19.60
C ALA A 28 -33.03 -16.22 -18.99
N THR A 29 -32.62 -16.40 -17.74
CA THR A 29 -31.66 -15.51 -17.08
C THR A 29 -30.29 -16.16 -17.11
N CYS A 30 -29.40 -15.63 -17.95
CA CYS A 30 -27.98 -15.94 -17.96
C CYS A 30 -27.26 -14.84 -17.20
N ASP A 31 -26.67 -15.17 -16.05
CA ASP A 31 -26.04 -14.18 -15.20
C ASP A 31 -24.69 -13.73 -15.78
N SER A 32 -24.73 -12.72 -16.64
CA SER A 32 -23.55 -12.04 -17.15
C SER A 32 -22.77 -11.33 -16.04
N LEU A 33 -23.40 -11.02 -14.90
CA LEU A 33 -22.74 -10.39 -13.75
C LEU A 33 -21.88 -11.39 -12.99
N ALA A 34 -22.37 -12.60 -12.75
CA ALA A 34 -21.56 -13.64 -12.10
C ALA A 34 -20.29 -13.99 -12.89
N ARG A 35 -20.36 -14.01 -14.22
CA ARG A 35 -19.17 -14.18 -15.08
C ARG A 35 -18.17 -13.03 -14.92
N GLN A 36 -18.65 -11.79 -14.82
CA GLN A 36 -17.79 -10.62 -14.61
C GLN A 36 -17.14 -10.62 -13.23
N VAL A 37 -17.85 -11.05 -12.18
CA VAL A 37 -17.30 -11.15 -10.82
C VAL A 37 -16.16 -12.17 -10.74
N ILE A 38 -16.31 -13.33 -11.40
CA ILE A 38 -15.26 -14.35 -11.46
C ILE A 38 -14.02 -13.80 -12.17
N LEU A 39 -14.18 -13.22 -13.36
CA LEU A 39 -13.08 -12.66 -14.14
C LEU A 39 -12.36 -11.54 -13.36
N LEU A 40 -13.11 -10.65 -12.72
CA LEU A 40 -12.53 -9.56 -11.93
C LEU A 40 -11.78 -10.10 -10.70
N SER A 41 -12.29 -11.16 -10.06
CA SER A 41 -11.60 -11.79 -8.94
C SER A 41 -10.26 -12.40 -9.36
N GLU A 42 -10.19 -13.01 -10.55
CA GLU A 42 -8.95 -13.56 -11.10
C GLU A 42 -7.94 -12.44 -11.41
N GLU A 43 -8.38 -11.34 -12.01
CA GLU A 43 -7.51 -10.18 -12.28
C GLU A 43 -6.96 -9.54 -11.00
N LEU A 44 -7.80 -9.36 -9.97
CA LEU A 44 -7.35 -8.85 -8.67
C LEU A 44 -6.32 -9.77 -8.01
N THR A 45 -6.51 -11.08 -8.14
CA THR A 45 -5.58 -12.06 -7.56
C THR A 45 -4.24 -12.03 -8.29
N ARG A 46 -4.25 -11.89 -9.62
CA ARG A 46 -3.03 -11.74 -10.43
C ARG A 46 -2.26 -10.46 -10.10
N ILE A 47 -2.94 -9.30 -10.08
CA ILE A 47 -2.30 -8.01 -9.77
C ILE A 47 -1.69 -8.06 -8.37
N ARG A 48 -2.42 -8.60 -7.40
CA ARG A 48 -1.92 -8.73 -6.03
C ARG A 48 -0.66 -9.60 -5.96
N ASN A 49 -0.61 -10.68 -6.73
CA ASN A 49 0.55 -11.57 -6.75
C ASN A 49 1.77 -10.86 -7.36
N GLU A 50 1.59 -10.13 -8.47
CA GLU A 50 2.65 -9.34 -9.12
C GLU A 50 3.16 -8.22 -8.20
N THR A 51 2.25 -7.50 -7.52
CA THR A 51 2.63 -6.47 -6.54
C THR A 51 3.31 -7.06 -5.30
N GLN A 52 2.88 -8.24 -4.84
CA GLN A 52 3.48 -8.89 -3.69
C GLN A 52 4.91 -9.36 -3.99
N GLU A 53 5.15 -9.88 -5.20
CA GLU A 53 6.47 -10.28 -5.69
C GLU A 53 7.39 -9.05 -5.81
N GLU A 54 6.90 -7.93 -6.35
CA GLU A 54 7.64 -6.66 -6.41
C GLU A 54 8.00 -6.10 -5.02
N VAL A 55 7.11 -6.26 -4.03
CA VAL A 55 7.35 -5.84 -2.64
C VAL A 55 8.32 -6.79 -1.91
N GLU A 56 8.37 -8.08 -2.29
CA GLU A 56 9.27 -9.08 -1.69
C GLU A 56 10.70 -8.99 -2.26
N GLU A 57 10.85 -8.61 -3.54
CA GLU A 57 12.15 -8.48 -4.20
C GLU A 57 12.91 -7.19 -3.86
N LEU A 58 12.24 -6.14 -3.37
CA LEU A 58 12.92 -4.94 -2.89
C LEU A 58 13.55 -5.28 -1.54
N PRO A 59 14.89 -5.44 -1.45
CA PRO A 59 15.54 -5.60 -0.16
C PRO A 59 15.11 -4.40 0.69
N PRO A 60 14.72 -4.59 1.96
CA PRO A 60 14.32 -3.48 2.79
C PRO A 60 15.41 -2.43 2.68
N GLU A 61 15.08 -1.22 2.21
CA GLU A 61 16.02 -0.11 2.21
C GLU A 61 16.42 0.07 3.67
N VAL A 62 17.54 -0.54 4.04
CA VAL A 62 18.12 -0.43 5.35
C VAL A 62 18.66 0.99 5.39
N ILE A 63 17.77 1.93 5.71
CA ILE A 63 18.13 3.28 6.10
C ILE A 63 19.00 3.07 7.33
N LYS A 64 20.31 3.04 7.13
CA LYS A 64 21.31 2.98 8.18
C LYS A 64 21.31 4.33 8.85
N GLU A 65 20.30 4.59 9.65
CA GLU A 65 20.29 5.76 10.51
C GLU A 65 21.51 5.66 11.42
N PRO A 66 22.40 6.67 11.42
CA PRO A 66 23.51 6.66 12.34
C PRO A 66 22.96 6.58 13.76
N THR A 67 23.44 5.61 14.53
CA THR A 67 23.02 5.38 15.91
C THR A 67 23.14 6.69 16.69
N GLY A 68 22.18 6.99 17.58
CA GLY A 68 22.15 8.28 18.30
C GLY A 68 23.46 8.63 19.04
N PHE A 69 24.27 7.62 19.36
CA PHE A 69 25.60 7.79 19.91
C PHE A 69 26.64 8.38 18.94
N GLN A 70 26.56 8.06 17.64
CA GLN A 70 27.40 8.67 16.61
C GLN A 70 27.11 10.16 16.44
N TRP A 71 25.83 10.55 16.55
CA TRP A 71 25.40 11.95 16.57
C TRP A 71 25.98 12.72 17.76
N PHE A 72 26.02 12.08 18.93
CA PHE A 72 26.63 12.67 20.12
C PHE A 72 28.11 12.98 19.92
N GLN A 73 28.87 12.10 19.27
CA GLN A 73 30.30 12.28 18.99
C GLN A 73 30.56 13.47 18.04
N ILE A 74 29.78 13.59 16.96
CA ILE A 74 29.87 14.71 16.02
C ILE A 74 29.55 16.03 16.73
N TRP A 75 28.52 16.03 17.57
CA TRP A 75 28.11 17.23 18.29
C TRP A 75 29.13 17.65 19.36
N ALA A 76 29.67 16.69 20.12
CA ALA A 76 30.72 16.94 21.12
C ALA A 76 32.00 17.52 20.49
N GLY A 77 32.39 17.05 19.30
CA GLY A 77 33.53 17.60 18.55
C GLY A 77 33.33 19.07 18.14
N ARG A 78 32.12 19.45 17.72
CA ARG A 78 31.81 20.85 17.34
C ARG A 78 31.79 21.79 18.55
N VAL A 79 31.24 21.32 19.68
CA VAL A 79 31.18 22.10 20.93
C VAL A 79 32.59 22.35 21.47
N THR A 80 33.46 21.34 21.46
CA THR A 80 34.85 21.50 21.92
C THR A 80 35.64 22.48 21.06
N LEU A 81 35.50 22.43 19.73
CA LEU A 81 36.12 23.42 18.83
C LEU A 81 35.65 24.85 19.10
N LEU A 82 34.35 25.08 19.32
CA LEU A 82 33.83 26.41 19.66
C LEU A 82 34.41 26.94 20.97
N ILE A 83 34.53 26.08 21.99
CA ILE A 83 35.12 26.47 23.28
C ILE A 83 36.59 26.84 23.13
N ILE A 84 37.36 26.09 22.33
CA ILE A 84 38.77 26.39 22.05
C ILE A 84 38.91 27.74 21.33
N ILE A 85 38.08 28.00 20.31
CA ILE A 85 38.10 29.28 19.58
C ILE A 85 37.78 30.44 20.53
N LEU A 86 36.74 30.31 21.36
CA LEU A 86 36.35 31.34 22.33
C LEU A 86 37.44 31.60 23.38
N THR A 87 38.11 30.56 23.87
CA THR A 87 39.20 30.70 24.83
C THR A 87 40.42 31.37 24.21
N LEU A 88 40.77 31.05 22.96
CA LEU A 88 41.84 31.73 22.23
C LEU A 88 41.52 33.21 21.98
N LEU A 89 40.28 33.53 21.57
CA LEU A 89 39.83 34.92 21.41
C LEU A 89 39.91 35.71 22.70
N LYS A 90 39.44 35.14 23.83
CA LYS A 90 39.57 35.78 25.14
C LYS A 90 41.04 36.04 25.50
N ARG A 91 41.92 35.06 25.27
CA ARG A 91 43.36 35.22 25.52
C ARG A 91 43.97 36.30 24.63
N TYR A 92 43.62 36.32 23.34
CA TYR A 92 44.10 37.31 22.38
C TYR A 92 43.68 38.74 22.78
N LEU A 93 42.40 38.94 23.12
CA LEU A 93 41.88 40.24 23.57
C LEU A 93 42.55 40.70 24.86
N LYS A 94 42.72 39.81 25.85
CA LYS A 94 43.42 40.13 27.10
C LYS A 94 44.87 40.54 26.85
N HIS A 95 45.57 39.83 25.97
CA HIS A 95 46.95 40.14 25.63
C HIS A 95 47.09 41.46 24.87
N ARG A 96 46.08 41.83 24.06
CA ARG A 96 46.03 43.10 23.35
C ARG A 96 45.72 44.28 24.30
N ALA A 97 44.83 44.07 25.26
CA ALA A 97 44.51 45.05 26.30
C ALA A 97 45.68 45.33 27.25
N ALA A 98 46.51 44.32 27.55
CA ALA A 98 47.71 44.49 28.39
C ALA A 98 48.88 45.18 27.69
N LYS A 99 48.77 45.45 26.38
CA LYS A 99 49.82 46.09 25.56
C LYS A 99 49.51 47.55 25.21
N LEU A 100 48.32 48.04 25.59
CA LEU A 100 47.87 49.44 25.53
C LEU A 100 48.11 50.08 26.89
#